data_AF-A0A936DRH9-F1
#
_entry.id   AF-A0A936DRH9-F1
#
_cell.length_a   1.000
_cell.length_b   1.000
_cell.length_c   1.000
_cell.angle_alpha   90.00
_cell.angle_beta   90.00
_cell.angle_gamma   90.00
#
_symmetry.space_group_name_H-M   'P 1'
#
loop_
_entity.id
_entity.type
_entity.pdbx_description
1 polymer ?
#
loop_
_entity_poly.entity_id
_entity_poly.type
_entity_poly.pdbx_seq_one_letter_code
_entity_poly.pdbx_strand_id
1 'polypeptide(L)'
;MSHVEIPWRELSAATLDGVIEEFATREGTEYGEREVELATKVAQIRRQLERAEVQVFFDTDLSTCQLFTRAEAARRCVLASDGQAG
;
A
#
# COMPACT_ATOMS: atom_id res chain seq x y z
N MET A 1 -5.57 -6.24 -14.15
CA MET A 1 -5.10 -5.82 -12.81
C MET A 1 -3.75 -6.47 -12.50
N SER A 2 -2.77 -6.21 -13.37
CA SER A 2 -1.39 -6.55 -13.12
C SER A 2 -0.81 -5.50 -12.16
N HIS A 3 -0.37 -5.95 -11.00
CA HIS A 3 0.29 -5.09 -10.02
C HIS A 3 1.78 -5.41 -10.04
N VAL A 4 2.61 -4.38 -10.17
CA VAL A 4 4.06 -4.49 -10.16
C VAL A 4 4.58 -3.88 -8.87
N GLU A 5 5.35 -4.64 -8.09
CA GLU A 5 6.05 -4.08 -6.93
C GLU A 5 7.06 -3.03 -7.39
N ILE A 6 6.97 -1.83 -6.82
CA ILE A 6 7.92 -0.74 -7.09
C ILE A 6 8.52 -0.22 -5.78
N PRO A 7 9.78 0.24 -5.79
CA PRO A 7 10.36 0.88 -4.62
C PRO A 7 9.61 2.17 -4.30
N TRP A 8 9.16 2.32 -3.06
CA TRP A 8 8.50 3.55 -2.59
C TRP A 8 9.38 4.80 -2.74
N ARG A 9 10.70 4.63 -2.84
CA ARG A 9 11.69 5.70 -3.05
C ARG A 9 11.64 6.29 -4.47
N GLU A 10 11.05 5.57 -5.43
CA GLU A 10 10.85 6.08 -6.79
C GLU A 10 9.60 6.98 -6.88
N LEU A 11 8.72 6.93 -5.88
CA LEU A 11 7.57 7.82 -5.80
C LEU A 11 7.98 9.21 -5.33
N SER A 12 7.34 10.22 -5.91
CA SER A 12 7.39 11.57 -5.36
C SER A 12 6.73 11.61 -3.98
N ALA A 13 7.20 12.48 -3.10
CA ALA A 13 6.68 12.60 -1.73
C ALA A 13 5.16 12.81 -1.70
N ALA A 14 4.61 13.61 -2.62
CA ALA A 14 3.17 13.85 -2.73
C ALA A 14 2.39 12.59 -3.14
N THR A 15 2.92 11.79 -4.07
CA THR A 15 2.31 10.52 -4.47
C THR A 15 2.36 9.53 -3.33
N LEU A 16 3.51 9.42 -2.64
CA LEU A 16 3.65 8.53 -1.50
C LEU A 16 2.66 8.89 -0.39
N ASP A 17 2.50 10.18 -0.08
CA ASP A 17 1.55 10.64 0.94
C ASP A 17 0.12 10.26 0.58
N GLY A 18 -0.33 10.55 -0.64
CA GLY A 18 -1.69 10.22 -1.09
C GLY A 18 -1.98 8.72 -1.06
N VAL A 19 -1.01 7.88 -1.41
CA VAL A 19 -1.17 6.42 -1.35
C VAL A 19 -1.23 5.93 0.11
N ILE A 20 -0.42 6.52 1.00
CA ILE A 20 -0.45 6.22 2.43
C ILE A 20 -1.78 6.66 3.05
N GLU A 21 -2.31 7.82 2.66
CA GLU A 21 -3.62 8.30 3.08
C GLU A 21 -4.74 7.38 2.61
N GLU A 22 -4.74 6.96 1.34
CA GLU A 22 -5.70 5.98 0.83
C GLU A 22 -5.62 4.66 1.61
N PHE A 23 -4.41 4.16 1.87
CA PHE A 23 -4.21 2.94 2.65
C PHE A 23 -4.73 3.09 4.09
N ALA A 24 -4.41 4.21 4.74
CA ALA A 24 -4.86 4.53 6.09
C ALA A 24 -6.39 4.61 6.19
N THR A 25 -7.04 5.15 5.16
CA THR A 25 -8.50 5.30 5.02
C THR A 25 -9.20 3.96 4.79
N ARG A 26 -8.54 3.02 4.10
CA ARG A 26 -9.08 1.67 3.86
C ARG A 26 -8.96 0.75 5.06
N GLU A 27 -7.91 0.88 5.86
CA GLU A 27 -7.70 0.11 7.10
C GLU A 27 -8.50 0.63 8.31
N GLY A 28 -9.03 1.86 8.26
CA GLY A 28 -9.72 2.47 9.40
C GLY A 28 -10.99 3.19 8.98
N THR A 29 -12.11 2.72 9.49
CA THR A 29 -13.35 3.48 9.55
C THR A 29 -13.14 4.83 10.24
N GLU A 30 -14.01 5.80 9.93
CA GLU A 30 -14.11 7.15 10.51
C GLU A 30 -13.14 8.22 10.00
N TYR A 31 -13.53 8.86 8.88
CA TYR A 31 -13.28 10.29 8.72
C TYR A 31 -14.26 11.06 9.63
N GLY A 32 -13.83 11.29 10.87
CA GLY A 32 -14.50 12.14 11.85
C GLY A 32 -13.51 12.51 12.94
N GLU A 33 -13.33 13.82 13.16
CA GLU A 33 -12.73 14.43 14.37
C GLU A 33 -11.25 14.22 14.72
N ARG A 34 -10.43 13.43 13.98
CA ARG A 34 -9.00 13.23 14.36
C ARG A 34 -7.98 13.34 13.22
N GLU A 35 -7.75 14.54 12.71
CA GLU A 35 -6.60 14.86 11.82
C GLU A 35 -5.24 14.41 12.40
N VAL A 36 -5.12 14.39 13.74
CA VAL A 36 -3.92 13.92 14.46
C VAL A 36 -3.69 12.41 14.27
N GLU A 37 -4.74 11.61 14.19
CA GLU A 37 -4.62 10.16 14.00
C GLU A 37 -4.16 9.82 12.59
N LEU A 38 -4.62 10.56 11.58
CA LEU A 38 -4.18 10.39 10.20
C LEU A 38 -2.68 10.67 10.07
N ALA A 39 -2.19 11.82 10.53
CA ALA A 39 -0.77 12.17 10.45
C ALA A 39 0.10 11.18 11.24
N THR A 40 -0.38 10.70 12.39
CA THR A 40 0.31 9.67 13.18
C THR A 40 0.35 8.33 12.46
N LYS A 41 -0.75 7.94 11.80
CA LYS A 41 -0.85 6.70 11.02
C LYS A 41 0.04 6.77 9.78
N VAL A 42 0.09 7.92 9.10
CA VAL A 42 1.02 8.18 7.98
C VAL A 42 2.46 7.97 8.43
N ALA A 43 2.86 8.55 9.55
CA ALA A 43 4.21 8.37 10.10
C ALA A 43 4.51 6.91 10.47
N GLN A 44 3.53 6.16 10.99
CA GLN A 44 3.67 4.73 11.26
C GLN A 44 3.82 3.91 9.99
N ILE A 45 3.03 4.18 8.94
CA ILE A 45 3.11 3.47 7.66
C ILE A 45 4.45 3.76 6.97
N ARG A 46 4.96 5.00 7.04
CA ARG A 46 6.31 5.34 6.57
C ARG A 46 7.38 4.49 7.23
N ARG A 47 7.33 4.31 8.55
CA ARG A 47 8.27 3.42 9.26
C ARG A 47 8.14 1.97 8.81
N GLN A 48 6.92 1.50 8.55
CA GLN A 48 6.70 0.14 8.03
C GLN A 48 7.28 -0.04 6.61
N LEU A 49 7.18 0.98 5.76
CA LEU A 49 7.83 1.02 4.45
C LEU A 49 9.36 0.95 4.56
N GLU A 50 9.95 1.66 5.53
CA GLU A 50 11.39 1.57 5.82
C GLU A 50 11.79 0.17 6.32
N ARG A 51 10.90 -0.52 7.03
CA ARG A 51 11.12 -1.88 7.56
C ARG A 51 10.73 -3.00 6.58
N ALA A 52 10.29 -2.66 5.37
CA ALA A 52 9.75 -3.60 4.38
C ALA A 52 8.55 -4.44 4.91
N GLU A 53 7.81 -3.91 5.88
CA GLU A 53 6.57 -4.50 6.38
C GLU A 53 5.37 -4.15 5.49
N VAL A 54 5.48 -3.04 4.75
CA VAL A 54 4.53 -2.59 3.74
C VAL A 54 5.31 -2.35 2.45
N GLN A 55 4.74 -2.73 1.32
CA GLN A 55 5.33 -2.59 -0.01
C GLN A 55 4.39 -1.80 -0.92
N VAL A 56 4.96 -1.03 -1.85
CA VAL A 56 4.20 -0.27 -2.84
C VAL A 56 4.06 -1.10 -4.10
N PHE A 57 2.86 -1.11 -4.66
CA PHE A 57 2.53 -1.75 -5.92
C PHE A 57 1.92 -0.73 -6.87
N PHE A 58 2.41 -0.71 -8.09
CA PHE A 58 1.85 0.07 -9.19
C PHE A 58 0.89 -0.81 -9.99
N ASP A 59 -0.37 -0.38 -10.09
CA ASP A 59 -1.35 -0.99 -10.97
C ASP A 59 -1.19 -0.38 -12.37
N THR A 60 -0.80 -1.21 -13.34
CA THR A 60 -0.54 -0.74 -14.71
C THR A 60 -1.82 -0.47 -15.52
N ASP A 61 -2.96 -1.03 -15.09
CA ASP A 61 -4.27 -0.82 -15.75
C ASP A 61 -4.84 0.54 -15.36
N LEU A 62 -4.81 0.86 -14.07
CA LEU A 62 -5.39 2.07 -13.47
C LEU A 62 -4.37 3.21 -13.40
N SER A 63 -3.08 2.93 -13.62
CA SER A 63 -1.98 3.87 -13.40
C SER A 63 -2.00 4.49 -11.99
N THR A 64 -2.35 3.67 -11.00
CA THR A 64 -2.43 4.07 -9.59
C THR A 64 -1.43 3.28 -8.74
N CYS A 65 -1.00 3.89 -7.64
CA CYS A 65 -0.15 3.25 -6.66
C CYS A 65 -1.02 2.77 -5.49
N GLN A 66 -0.73 1.59 -4.97
CA GLN A 66 -1.41 1.01 -3.82
C GLN A 66 -0.37 0.43 -2.87
N LEU A 67 -0.67 0.46 -1.57
CA LEU A 67 0.15 -0.17 -0.54
C LEU A 67 -0.48 -1.49 -0.14
N PHE A 68 0.35 -2.50 0.07
CA PHE A 68 -0.05 -3.76 0.67
C PHE A 68 0.90 -4.12 1.79
N THR A 69 0.35 -4.60 2.90
CA THR A 69 1.18 -5.19 3.96
C THR A 69 1.88 -6.44 3.45
N ARG A 70 2.99 -6.84 4.08
CA ARG A 70 3.68 -8.09 3.79
C ARG A 70 2.74 -9.30 3.84
N ALA A 71 1.75 -9.28 4.73
CA ALA A 71 0.74 -10.34 4.81
C ALA A 71 -0.21 -10.35 3.59
N GLU A 72 -0.62 -9.17 3.11
CA GLU A 72 -1.44 -9.04 1.90
C GLU A 72 -0.66 -9.35 0.62
N ALA A 73 0.58 -8.89 0.52
CA ALA A 73 1.49 -9.19 -0.58
C ALA A 73 1.75 -10.71 -0.65
N ALA A 74 1.95 -11.37 0.50
CA ALA A 74 2.08 -12.82 0.55
C ALA A 74 0.83 -13.52 -0.01
N ARG A 75 -0.39 -13.07 0.33
CA ARG A 75 -1.64 -13.63 -0.23
C ARG A 75 -1.79 -13.38 -1.73
N ARG A 76 -1.36 -12.21 -2.22
CA ARG A 76 -1.43 -11.85 -3.64
C ARG A 76 -0.38 -12.57 -4.49
N CYS A 77 0.79 -12.87 -3.92
CA CYS A 77 1.83 -13.65 -4.57
C CYS A 77 1.41 -15.11 -4.82
N VAL A 78 0.52 -15.66 -3.98
CA VAL A 78 -0.06 -17.00 -4.22
C VAL A 78 -0.84 -17.05 -5.53
N LEU A 79 -1.54 -15.97 -5.92
CA LEU A 79 -2.28 -15.92 -7.19
C LEU A 79 -1.41 -15.77 -8.44
N ALA A 80 -0.13 -15.41 -8.29
CA ALA A 80 0.84 -15.46 -9.39
C ALA A 80 1.47 -16.86 -9.55
N SER A 81 1.21 -17.78 -8.61
CA SER A 81 1.75 -19.14 -8.60
C SER A 81 0.68 -20.24 -8.72
N ASP A 82 -0.62 -19.90 -8.67
CA ASP A 82 -1.68 -20.82 -9.11
C ASP A 82 -1.68 -20.88 -10.64
N GLY A 83 -0.75 -21.69 -11.15
CA GLY A 83 -1.08 -22.53 -12.28
C GLY A 83 -2.44 -23.16 -12.01
N GLN A 84 -3.30 -23.04 -13.02
CA GLN A 84 -4.51 -23.83 -13.20
C GLN A 84 -4.26 -25.31 -12.81
N ALA A 85 -4.50 -25.67 -11.55
CA ALA A 85 -4.87 -27.02 -11.15
C ALA A 85 -6.41 -27.04 -11.27
N GLY A 86 -7.01 -27.70 -12.25
CA GLY A 86 -6.82 -29.11 -12.56
C GLY A 86 -8.07 -29.81 -12.08
#